data_AF-A0A7V4XD96-F1
#
_entry.id   AF-A0A7V4XD96-F1
#
_cell.length_a   1.000
_cell.length_b   1.000
_cell.length_c   1.000
_cell.angle_alpha   90.00
_cell.angle_beta   90.00
_cell.angle_gamma   90.00
#
_symmetry.space_group_name_H-M   'P 1'
#
loop_
_entity.id
_entity.type
_entity.pdbx_description
1 polymer ?
#
loop_
_entity_poly.entity_id
_entity_poly.type
_entity_poly.pdbx_seq_one_letter_code
_entity_poly.pdbx_strand_id
1 'polypeptide(L)' 'MGGGFGAFLAHSNIVNFIKDVDFPCSKQDLINHAEDHNAPQKIIEALEKLPDKEYTSIADVTENMVKSKV' A
#
# COMPACT_ATOMS: atom_id res chain seq x y z
N MET A 1 -3.60 -17.25 14.95
CA MET A 1 -3.36 -17.39 13.49
C MET A 1 -2.78 -16.08 12.97
N GLY A 2 -1.45 -15.93 12.94
CA GLY A 2 -0.78 -14.74 12.40
C GLY A 2 -0.44 -14.95 10.92
N GLY A 3 -1.46 -14.96 10.06
CA GLY A 3 -1.28 -15.13 8.61
C GLY A 3 -0.76 -13.85 7.97
N GLY A 4 0.32 -13.97 7.20
CA GLY A 4 1.12 -12.88 6.65
C GLY A 4 0.34 -11.93 5.75
N PHE A 5 0.03 -10.75 6.28
CA PHE A 5 -0.47 -9.62 5.49
C PHE A 5 0.60 -9.15 4.49
N GLY A 6 1.86 -9.05 4.91
CA GLY A 6 2.97 -8.66 4.02
C GLY A 6 3.24 -9.65 2.88
N ALA A 7 3.11 -10.96 3.12
CA ALA A 7 3.28 -11.96 2.06
C ALA A 7 2.12 -11.93 1.04
N PHE A 8 0.89 -11.66 1.50
CA PHE A 8 -0.25 -11.49 0.61
C PHE A 8 -0.11 -10.24 -0.27
N LEU A 9 0.40 -9.13 0.27
CA LEU A 9 0.62 -7.89 -0.48
C LEU A 9 1.83 -7.97 -1.42
N ALA A 10 2.83 -8.77 -1.09
CA ALA A 10 3.91 -9.10 -2.02
C ALA A 10 3.41 -9.94 -3.22
N HIS A 11 2.38 -10.76 -3.01
CA HIS A 11 1.78 -11.61 -4.05
C HIS A 11 0.62 -10.94 -4.81
N SER A 12 -0.08 -10.02 -4.15
CA SER A 12 -1.18 -9.24 -4.73
C SER A 12 -0.57 -7.96 -5.26
N ASN A 13 -0.48 -7.84 -6.58
CA ASN A 13 0.28 -6.87 -7.35
C ASN A 13 -0.02 -5.38 -7.02
N ILE A 14 0.15 -4.93 -5.77
CA ILE A 14 -0.21 -3.59 -5.26
C ILE A 14 0.54 -2.52 -6.02
N VAL A 15 1.79 -2.81 -6.38
CA VAL A 15 2.62 -2.01 -7.27
C VAL A 15 1.88 -1.67 -8.56
N ASN A 16 1.07 -2.58 -9.10
CA ASN A 16 0.31 -2.35 -10.33
C ASN A 16 -0.87 -1.39 -10.15
N PHE A 17 -1.39 -1.24 -8.93
CA PHE A 17 -2.45 -0.30 -8.59
C PHE A 17 -1.90 1.08 -8.25
N ILE A 18 -0.70 1.16 -7.64
CA ILE A 18 -0.10 2.43 -7.23
C ILE A 18 0.98 2.94 -8.19
N LYS A 19 1.34 2.19 -9.24
CA LYS A 19 2.29 2.65 -10.27
C LYS A 19 1.75 3.75 -11.18
N ASP A 20 0.42 3.89 -11.22
CA ASP A 20 -0.28 4.87 -12.05
C ASP A 20 -0.61 6.15 -11.25
N VAL A 21 -0.27 6.15 -9.95
CA VAL A 21 -0.45 7.31 -9.07
C VAL A 21 0.62 8.35 -9.36
N ASP A 22 0.20 9.61 -9.43
CA ASP A 22 1.10 10.75 -9.46
C ASP A 22 1.79 10.92 -8.09
N PHE A 23 3.08 10.60 -8.03
CA PHE A 23 3.90 10.85 -6.86
C PHE A 23 4.45 12.29 -6.90
N PRO A 24 4.50 13.03 -5.78
CA PRO A 24 4.25 12.58 -4.41
C PRO A 24 2.76 12.46 -4.04
N CYS A 25 2.41 11.41 -3.31
CA CYS A 25 1.06 11.16 -2.85
C CYS A 25 1.03 10.85 -1.34
N SER A 26 -0.07 11.18 -0.68
CA SER A 26 -0.26 10.90 0.74
C SER A 26 -0.87 9.52 0.96
N LYS A 27 -0.77 8.98 2.18
CA LYS A 27 -1.46 7.74 2.57
C LYS A 27 -2.93 7.72 2.14
N GLN A 28 -3.66 8.81 2.41
CA GLN A 28 -5.06 8.95 2.03
C GLN A 28 -5.29 8.92 0.53
N ASP A 29 -4.38 9.51 -0.24
CA ASP A 29 -4.47 9.55 -1.70
C ASP A 29 -4.28 8.15 -2.30
N LEU A 30 -3.33 7.38 -1.76
CA LEU A 30 -3.15 5.97 -2.10
C LEU A 30 -4.39 5.12 -1.77
N ILE A 31 -5.03 5.36 -0.62
CA ILE A 31 -6.27 4.68 -0.22
C ILE A 31 -7.38 5.01 -1.21
N ASN A 32 -7.63 6.30 -1.47
CA ASN A 32 -8.67 6.75 -2.38
C ASN A 32 -8.45 6.19 -3.80
N HIS A 33 -7.23 6.26 -4.31
CA HIS A 33 -6.90 5.72 -5.62
C HIS A 33 -7.08 4.20 -5.69
N ALA A 34 -6.66 3.48 -4.65
CA ALA A 34 -6.85 2.05 -4.55
C ALA A 34 -8.36 1.70 -4.48
N GLU A 35 -9.16 2.42 -3.69
CA GLU A 35 -10.61 2.22 -3.61
C GLU A 35 -11.30 2.47 -4.95
N ASP A 36 -10.94 3.55 -5.65
CA ASP A 36 -11.46 3.90 -6.97
C ASP A 36 -11.13 2.82 -8.02
N HIS A 37 -9.91 2.28 -7.95
CA HIS A 37 -9.44 1.18 -8.80
C HIS A 37 -9.96 -0.21 -8.36
N ASN A 38 -10.97 -0.27 -7.47
CA ASN A 38 -11.55 -1.52 -6.95
C ASN A 38 -10.51 -2.45 -6.32
N ALA A 39 -9.53 -1.86 -5.62
CA ALA A 39 -8.53 -2.64 -4.92
C ALA A 39 -9.20 -3.50 -3.82
N PRO A 40 -8.70 -4.72 -3.60
CA PRO A 40 -9.19 -5.58 -2.54
C PRO A 40 -9.11 -4.88 -1.18
N GLN A 41 -10.10 -5.10 -0.31
CA GLN A 41 -10.14 -4.53 1.05
C GLN A 41 -8.84 -4.78 1.83
N LYS A 42 -8.19 -5.93 1.62
CA LYS A 42 -6.87 -6.23 2.22
C LYS A 42 -5.77 -5.24 1.84
N ILE A 43 -5.80 -4.68 0.62
CA ILE A 43 -4.87 -3.63 0.18
C ILE A 43 -5.21 -2.32 0.89
N ILE A 44 -6.48 -1.97 0.99
CA ILE A 44 -6.95 -0.77 1.71
C ILE A 44 -6.51 -0.82 3.18
N GLU A 45 -6.79 -1.93 3.87
CA GLU A 45 -6.36 -2.16 5.26
C GLU A 45 -4.83 -2.10 5.42
N ALA A 46 -4.07 -2.44 4.37
CA ALA A 46 -2.60 -2.35 4.40
C ALA A 46 -2.15 -0.89 4.33
N LEU A 47 -2.76 -0.13 3.42
CA LEU A 47 -2.52 1.29 3.25
C LEU A 47 -2.96 2.07 4.49
N GLU A 48 -4.04 1.68 5.17
CA GLU A 48 -4.47 2.30 6.42
C GLU A 48 -3.45 2.14 7.55
N LYS A 49 -2.78 0.99 7.61
CA LYS A 49 -1.74 0.67 8.60
C LYS A 49 -0.41 1.37 8.35
N LEU A 50 -0.23 1.97 7.18
CA LEU A 50 0.96 2.75 6.89
C LEU A 50 1.00 4.05 7.72
N PRO A 51 2.20 4.54 8.05
CA PRO A 51 2.36 5.85 8.68
C PRO A 51 1.80 6.93 7.75
N ASP A 52 1.17 7.94 8.36
CA ASP A 52 0.66 9.09 7.63
C ASP A 52 1.84 9.99 7.22
N LYS A 53 2.35 9.76 6.02
CA LYS A 53 3.47 10.49 5.42
C LYS A 53 3.30 10.57 3.91
N GLU A 54 4.08 11.45 3.30
CA GLU A 54 4.16 11.55 1.85
C GLU A 54 5.05 10.44 1.29
N TYR A 55 4.47 9.66 0.41
CA TYR A 55 5.15 8.67 -0.38
C TYR A 55 5.57 9.31 -1.69
N THR A 56 6.83 9.17 -2.04
CA THR A 56 7.40 9.73 -3.27
C THR A 56 7.66 8.67 -4.33
N SER A 57 7.49 7.40 -3.98
CA SER A 57 7.69 6.26 -4.89
C SER A 57 7.04 5.00 -4.35
N ILE A 58 6.70 4.11 -5.27
CA ILE A 58 6.21 2.74 -5.01
C ILE A 58 7.14 1.97 -4.06
N ALA A 59 8.45 2.15 -4.24
CA ALA A 59 9.46 1.51 -3.39
C ALA A 59 9.31 1.94 -1.92
N ASP A 60 8.98 3.21 -1.65
CA ASP A 60 8.77 3.70 -0.29
C ASP A 60 7.50 3.09 0.32
N VAL A 61 6.41 3.01 -0.45
CA VAL A 61 5.15 2.38 0.01
C VAL A 61 5.39 0.91 0.36
N THR A 62 5.99 0.15 -0.55
CA THR A 62 6.26 -1.28 -0.37
C THR A 62 7.28 -1.53 0.74
N GLU A 63 8.32 -0.70 0.86
CA GLU A 63 9.29 -0.81 1.95
C GLU A 63 8.65 -0.54 3.32
N ASN A 64 7.76 0.44 3.44
CA ASN A 64 7.09 0.74 4.71
C ASN A 64 6.07 -0.34 5.09
N MET A 65 5.45 -1.01 4.10
CA MET A 65 4.61 -2.19 4.35
C MET A 65 5.43 -3.41 4.82
N VAL A 66 6.62 -3.62 4.25
CA VAL A 66 7.51 -4.75 4.61
C VAL A 66 8.23 -4.52 5.94
N LYS A 67 8.61 -3.27 6.26
CA LYS A 67 9.32 -2.91 7.49
C LYS A 67 8.50 -3.02 8.78
N SER A 68 7.21 -3.33 8.75
CA SER A 68 6.40 -3.55 9.96
C SER A 68 6.72 -4.87 10.71
N LYS A 69 7.94 -5.38 10.58
CA LYS A 69 8.45 -6.51 11.35
C LYS A 69 9.92 -6.32 11.67
N VAL A 70 10.20 -5.50 12.69
CA VAL A 70 11.34 -5.69 13.60
C VAL A 70 10.83 -5.51 15.02
#